data_AF-A0A737MSR7-F1
#
_entry.id   AF-A0A737MSR7-F1
#
_cell.length_a   1.000
_cell.length_b   1.000
_cell.length_c   1.000
_cell.angle_alpha   90.00
_cell.angle_beta   90.00
_cell.angle_gamma   90.00
#
_symmetry.space_group_name_H-M   'P 1'
#
loop_
_entity.id
_entity.type
_entity.pdbx_description
1 polymer ?
#
loop_
_entity_poly.entity_id
_entity_poly.type
_entity_poly.pdbx_seq_one_letter_code
_entity_poly.pdbx_strand_id
1 'polypeptide(L)'
;MKKLTIGLIGNPNSGKTTLFNQLTGARQRVGNWAGVTVERKEGQFATTDHQVTLVDLPGTYSLTTISSQTSLDEQIACHYILSGDADLLINVVDASNLERNLYLTLQLLELGIPCIVALNMLDIAEKQQVRIDVDALSTRLGCPVVPLVSTRGRGIEALKLAIDRHNANDNVELVHYAQPLLREAGFLADAMAQEMPLQQRRWLGLQMLEGDIYSRAYADEAA
;
A
#
# COMPACT_ATOMS: atom_id res chain seq x y z
N MET A 1 25.39 -2.63 -4.80
CA MET A 1 23.93 -2.44 -4.84
C MET A 1 23.44 -2.24 -3.42
N LYS A 2 22.64 -1.21 -3.17
CA LYS A 2 22.07 -0.95 -1.83
C LYS A 2 20.95 -1.98 -1.57
N LYS A 3 20.75 -2.36 -0.30
CA LYS A 3 19.61 -3.21 0.06
C LYS A 3 18.35 -2.34 0.18
N LEU A 4 17.23 -2.88 -0.27
CA LEU A 4 15.92 -2.22 -0.21
C LEU A 4 14.86 -3.27 0.10
N THR A 5 13.99 -3.00 1.08
CA THR A 5 12.85 -3.85 1.42
C THR A 5 11.57 -3.20 0.92
N ILE A 6 10.81 -3.94 0.13
CA ILE A 6 9.57 -3.45 -0.48
C ILE A 6 8.40 -4.33 -0.06
N GLY A 7 7.34 -3.71 0.43
CA GLY A 7 6.05 -4.38 0.65
C GLY A 7 5.24 -4.41 -0.64
N LEU A 8 4.75 -5.59 -1.03
CA LEU A 8 3.81 -5.73 -2.14
C LEU A 8 2.38 -5.86 -1.58
N ILE A 9 1.56 -4.84 -1.85
CA ILE A 9 0.21 -4.70 -1.31
C ILE A 9 -0.80 -4.52 -2.44
N GLY A 10 -2.07 -4.79 -2.18
CA GLY A 10 -3.15 -4.59 -3.15
C GLY A 10 -4.36 -5.46 -2.83
N ASN A 11 -5.47 -5.18 -3.52
CA ASN A 11 -6.71 -5.92 -3.34
C ASN A 11 -6.55 -7.42 -3.68
N PRO A 12 -7.36 -8.32 -3.08
CA PRO A 12 -7.51 -9.67 -3.58
C PRO A 12 -7.79 -9.69 -5.08
N ASN A 13 -7.18 -10.63 -5.80
CA ASN A 13 -7.32 -10.79 -7.26
C ASN A 13 -6.83 -9.61 -8.13
N SER A 14 -6.08 -8.64 -7.60
CA SER A 14 -5.46 -7.54 -8.38
C SER A 14 -4.28 -7.97 -9.28
N GLY A 15 -3.90 -9.25 -9.24
CA GLY A 15 -2.72 -9.78 -9.95
C GLY A 15 -1.41 -9.62 -9.20
N LYS A 16 -1.48 -9.33 -7.89
CA LYS A 16 -0.35 -9.24 -6.96
C LYS A 16 0.60 -10.44 -7.02
N THR A 17 0.08 -11.66 -6.85
CA THR A 17 0.88 -12.90 -6.90
C THR A 17 1.56 -13.09 -8.26
N THR A 18 0.90 -12.71 -9.35
CA THR A 18 1.49 -12.76 -10.70
C THR A 18 2.67 -11.80 -10.81
N LEU A 19 2.52 -10.56 -10.32
CA LEU A 19 3.61 -9.58 -10.30
C LEU A 19 4.77 -10.03 -9.41
N PHE A 20 4.48 -10.56 -8.22
CA PHE A 20 5.46 -11.13 -7.30
C PHE A 20 6.33 -12.18 -7.99
N ASN A 21 5.70 -13.14 -8.67
CA ASN A 21 6.38 -14.22 -9.39
C ASN A 21 7.20 -13.69 -10.58
N GLN A 22 6.70 -12.69 -11.31
CA GLN A 22 7.43 -12.07 -12.42
C GLN A 22 8.71 -11.36 -11.95
N LEU A 23 8.66 -10.70 -10.80
CA LEU A 23 9.82 -9.99 -10.24
C LEU A 23 10.85 -10.97 -9.65
N THR A 24 10.40 -11.94 -8.86
CA THR A 24 11.28 -12.77 -8.02
C THR A 24 11.72 -14.07 -8.71
N GLY A 25 10.94 -14.57 -9.68
CA GLY A 25 11.18 -15.84 -10.33
C GLY A 25 11.31 -16.98 -9.32
N ALA A 26 12.40 -17.75 -9.41
CA ALA A 26 12.69 -18.85 -8.49
C ALA A 26 13.31 -18.40 -7.15
N ARG A 27 13.67 -17.13 -6.99
CA ARG A 27 14.35 -16.61 -5.79
C ARG A 27 13.34 -16.17 -4.72
N GLN A 28 12.47 -17.09 -4.34
CA GLN A 28 11.43 -16.85 -3.35
C GLN A 28 11.43 -17.94 -2.28
N ARG A 29 10.94 -17.60 -1.10
CA ARG A 29 10.76 -18.48 0.05
C ARG A 29 9.37 -18.27 0.61
N VAL A 30 8.82 -19.35 1.16
CA VAL A 30 7.51 -19.37 1.78
C VAL A 30 7.70 -19.77 3.24
N GLY A 31 7.13 -18.99 4.14
CA GLY A 31 7.02 -19.26 5.57
C GLY A 31 5.64 -18.86 6.08
N ASN A 32 5.55 -18.58 7.37
CA ASN A 32 4.32 -18.08 7.99
C ASN A 32 4.57 -16.74 8.67
N TRP A 33 3.53 -15.92 8.76
CA TRP A 33 3.54 -14.74 9.62
C TRP A 33 3.63 -15.14 11.10
N ALA A 34 4.23 -14.29 11.93
CA ALA A 34 4.53 -14.63 13.32
C ALA A 34 3.24 -14.98 14.10
N GLY A 35 3.23 -16.14 14.75
CA GLY A 35 2.12 -16.57 15.61
C GLY A 35 0.86 -17.06 14.88
N VAL A 36 0.87 -17.15 13.55
CA VAL A 36 -0.32 -17.51 12.76
C VAL A 36 0.00 -18.47 11.62
N THR A 37 -1.04 -19.08 11.03
CA THR A 37 -0.92 -20.01 9.89
C THR A 37 -1.01 -19.33 8.52
N VAL A 38 -1.05 -17.99 8.48
CA VAL A 38 -1.11 -17.23 7.23
C VAL A 38 0.26 -17.28 6.56
N GLU A 39 0.26 -17.61 5.27
CA GLU A 39 1.47 -17.75 4.47
C GLU A 39 2.17 -16.38 4.28
N ARG A 40 3.49 -16.37 4.45
CA ARG A 40 4.37 -15.21 4.23
C ARG A 40 5.33 -15.54 3.11
N LYS A 41 5.20 -14.87 1.97
CA LYS A 41 6.13 -15.01 0.85
C LYS A 41 7.12 -13.87 0.84
N GLU A 42 8.39 -14.21 0.69
CA GLU A 42 9.45 -13.25 0.45
C GLU A 42 10.26 -13.68 -0.75
N GLY A 43 10.67 -12.73 -1.58
CA GLY A 43 11.55 -13.03 -2.70
C GLY A 43 12.55 -11.93 -2.97
N GLN A 44 13.50 -12.22 -3.84
CA GLN A 44 14.60 -11.32 -4.14
C GLN A 44 14.73 -11.07 -5.62
N PHE A 45 14.94 -9.81 -5.99
CA PHE A 45 15.30 -9.40 -7.33
C PHE A 45 16.26 -8.23 -7.31
N ALA A 46 16.77 -7.85 -8.49
CA ALA A 46 17.72 -6.77 -8.63
C ALA A 46 17.17 -5.73 -9.61
N THR A 47 17.39 -4.46 -9.29
CA THR A 47 17.26 -3.32 -10.21
C THR A 47 18.66 -2.93 -10.70
N THR A 48 18.86 -1.70 -11.20
CA THR A 48 20.20 -1.24 -11.56
C THR A 48 21.00 -0.89 -10.30
N ASP A 49 20.34 -0.27 -9.31
CA ASP A 49 21.01 0.29 -8.13
C ASP A 49 20.81 -0.55 -6.85
N HIS A 50 19.75 -1.37 -6.80
CA HIS A 50 19.27 -2.03 -5.59
C HIS A 50 19.22 -3.56 -5.70
N GLN A 51 19.54 -4.22 -4.58
CA GLN A 51 19.17 -5.60 -4.30
C GLN A 51 17.90 -5.56 -3.46
N VAL A 52 16.77 -5.95 -4.04
CA VAL A 52 15.45 -5.80 -3.45
C VAL A 52 15.02 -7.09 -2.75
N THR A 53 14.54 -6.97 -1.52
CA THR A 53 13.70 -7.96 -0.84
C THR A 53 12.25 -7.53 -1.01
N LEU A 54 11.43 -8.38 -1.63
CA LEU A 54 10.01 -8.15 -1.83
C LEU A 54 9.22 -9.03 -0.87
N VAL A 55 8.38 -8.42 -0.03
CA VAL A 55 7.50 -9.12 0.91
C VAL A 55 6.08 -9.08 0.38
N ASP A 56 5.47 -10.24 0.11
CA ASP A 56 4.08 -10.32 -0.34
C ASP A 56 3.14 -10.20 0.86
N LEU A 57 2.36 -9.14 0.92
CA LEU A 57 1.37 -8.94 1.98
C LEU A 57 0.06 -9.63 1.61
N PRO A 58 -0.75 -10.09 2.60
CA PRO A 58 -2.08 -10.60 2.31
C PRO A 58 -2.92 -9.57 1.53
N GLY A 59 -3.76 -10.06 0.62
CA GLY A 59 -4.62 -9.19 -0.16
C GLY A 59 -5.70 -8.59 0.74
N THR A 60 -5.83 -7.27 0.73
CA THR A 60 -6.83 -6.55 1.55
C THR A 60 -7.51 -5.46 0.72
N TYR A 61 -8.77 -5.14 1.05
CA TYR A 61 -9.49 -4.00 0.47
C TYR A 61 -9.31 -2.71 1.28
N SER A 62 -8.92 -2.81 2.55
CA SER A 62 -8.80 -1.69 3.48
C SER A 62 -7.84 -2.03 4.62
N LEU A 63 -7.13 -1.03 5.13
CA LEU A 63 -6.33 -1.15 6.37
C LEU A 63 -7.16 -0.98 7.64
N THR A 64 -8.42 -0.55 7.50
CA THR A 64 -9.37 -0.30 8.58
C THR A 64 -10.68 -1.04 8.37
N THR A 65 -11.44 -1.17 9.45
CA THR A 65 -12.75 -1.82 9.49
C THR A 65 -13.61 -1.24 10.60
N ILE A 66 -14.79 -0.84 10.20
CA ILE A 66 -15.85 -0.40 11.12
C ILE A 66 -16.70 -1.57 11.65
N SER A 67 -16.39 -2.81 11.23
CA SER A 67 -17.16 -4.00 11.57
C SER A 67 -16.37 -4.94 12.47
N SER A 68 -17.08 -5.67 13.34
CA SER A 68 -16.48 -6.61 14.31
C SER A 68 -15.88 -7.87 13.68
N GLN A 69 -15.89 -8.00 12.34
CA GLN A 69 -15.39 -9.16 11.62
C GLN A 69 -14.33 -8.71 10.61
N THR A 70 -13.08 -8.82 11.01
CA THR A 70 -11.95 -8.48 10.15
C THR A 70 -11.12 -9.71 9.97
N SER A 71 -10.68 -9.92 8.73
CA SER A 71 -9.84 -11.05 8.41
C SER A 71 -8.48 -10.92 9.10
N LEU A 72 -7.87 -12.07 9.39
CA LEU A 72 -6.50 -12.11 9.88
C LEU A 72 -5.53 -11.51 8.85
N ASP A 73 -5.87 -11.65 7.56
CA ASP A 73 -5.12 -11.10 6.42
C ASP A 73 -5.04 -9.56 6.47
N GLU A 74 -6.16 -8.88 6.72
CA GLU A 74 -6.23 -7.43 6.91
C GLU A 74 -5.38 -6.96 8.09
N GLN A 75 -5.44 -7.68 9.22
CA GLN A 75 -4.65 -7.35 10.41
C GLN A 75 -3.15 -7.45 10.15
N ILE A 76 -2.72 -8.53 9.47
CA ILE A 76 -1.32 -8.74 9.10
C ILE A 76 -0.84 -7.63 8.16
N ALA A 77 -1.64 -7.29 7.14
CA ALA A 77 -1.30 -6.21 6.21
C ALA A 77 -1.15 -4.89 6.96
N CYS A 78 -2.15 -4.49 7.75
CA CYS A 78 -2.12 -3.25 8.53
C CYS A 78 -0.92 -3.18 9.49
N HIS A 79 -0.67 -4.26 10.23
CA HIS A 79 0.46 -4.33 11.16
C HIS A 79 1.82 -4.15 10.46
N TYR A 80 2.03 -4.83 9.33
CA TYR A 80 3.27 -4.69 8.57
C TYR A 80 3.43 -3.29 7.95
N ILE A 81 2.34 -2.69 7.49
CA ILE A 81 2.37 -1.32 6.95
C ILE A 81 2.74 -0.31 8.04
N LEU A 82 2.19 -0.45 9.24
CA LEU A 82 2.46 0.45 10.37
C LEU A 82 3.79 0.17 11.09
N SER A 83 4.41 -1.01 10.91
CA SER A 83 5.70 -1.31 11.53
C SER A 83 6.85 -0.49 10.96
N GLY A 84 6.72 0.00 9.72
CA GLY A 84 7.78 0.73 9.03
C GLY A 84 8.94 -0.14 8.55
N ASP A 85 8.76 -1.48 8.51
CA ASP A 85 9.80 -2.42 8.07
C ASP A 85 10.13 -2.33 6.57
N ALA A 86 9.21 -1.78 5.77
CA ALA A 86 9.39 -1.57 4.34
C ALA A 86 9.85 -0.14 4.05
N ASP A 87 10.86 0.01 3.18
CA ASP A 87 11.36 1.30 2.72
C ASP A 87 10.37 1.99 1.77
N LEU A 88 9.61 1.19 1.00
CA LEU A 88 8.52 1.65 0.14
C LEU A 88 7.51 0.53 -0.15
N LEU A 89 6.37 0.90 -0.73
CA LEU A 89 5.33 -0.04 -1.14
C LEU A 89 5.14 -0.05 -2.65
N ILE A 90 4.94 -1.24 -3.21
CA ILE A 90 4.32 -1.40 -4.53
C ILE A 90 2.86 -1.76 -4.30
N ASN A 91 1.97 -0.84 -4.63
CA ASN A 91 0.53 -1.03 -4.54
C ASN A 91 -0.03 -1.50 -5.89
N VAL A 92 -0.49 -2.74 -5.95
CA VAL A 92 -1.03 -3.36 -7.17
C VAL A 92 -2.51 -3.02 -7.31
N VAL A 93 -2.82 -2.23 -8.34
CA VAL A 93 -4.15 -1.70 -8.62
C VAL A 93 -4.68 -2.31 -9.91
N ASP A 94 -5.87 -2.91 -9.85
CA ASP A 94 -6.56 -3.41 -11.04
C ASP A 94 -7.24 -2.26 -11.81
N ALA A 95 -6.72 -1.98 -13.01
CA ALA A 95 -7.23 -0.95 -13.91
C ALA A 95 -8.70 -1.14 -14.31
N SER A 96 -9.20 -2.37 -14.35
CA SER A 96 -10.60 -2.66 -14.68
C SER A 96 -11.57 -2.34 -13.53
N ASN A 97 -11.05 -2.13 -12.32
CA ASN A 97 -11.83 -1.82 -11.11
C ASN A 97 -11.18 -0.67 -10.32
N LEU A 98 -10.78 0.39 -11.01
CA LEU A 98 -9.93 1.44 -10.45
C LEU A 98 -10.49 2.06 -9.15
N GLU A 99 -11.74 2.52 -9.16
CA GLU A 99 -12.38 3.18 -8.00
C GLU A 99 -12.30 2.33 -6.73
N ARG A 100 -12.64 1.04 -6.82
CA ARG A 100 -12.58 0.11 -5.68
C ARG A 100 -11.16 -0.10 -5.15
N ASN A 101 -10.16 -0.09 -6.03
CA ASN A 101 -8.76 -0.26 -5.62
C ASN A 101 -8.15 1.05 -5.07
N LEU A 102 -8.71 2.20 -5.42
CA LEU A 102 -8.22 3.49 -4.94
C LEU A 102 -8.53 3.74 -3.46
N TYR A 103 -9.48 3.03 -2.84
CA TYR A 103 -9.73 3.10 -1.39
C TYR A 103 -8.48 2.71 -0.57
N LEU A 104 -7.91 1.53 -0.83
CA LEU A 104 -6.66 1.10 -0.20
C LEU A 104 -5.52 2.06 -0.56
N THR A 105 -5.44 2.46 -1.84
CA THR A 105 -4.41 3.39 -2.32
C THR A 105 -4.42 4.69 -1.53
N LEU A 106 -5.61 5.26 -1.28
CA LEU A 106 -5.78 6.49 -0.52
C LEU A 106 -5.25 6.35 0.91
N GLN A 107 -5.57 5.25 1.60
CA GLN A 107 -5.09 5.00 2.97
C GLN A 107 -3.55 4.94 3.03
N LEU A 108 -2.91 4.28 2.06
CA LEU A 108 -1.45 4.21 1.99
C LEU A 108 -0.80 5.60 1.82
N LEU A 109 -1.42 6.44 1.00
CA LEU A 109 -0.95 7.80 0.73
C LEU A 109 -1.19 8.74 1.91
N GLU A 110 -2.35 8.63 2.58
CA GLU A 110 -2.66 9.41 3.78
C GLU A 110 -1.76 9.05 4.96
N LEU A 111 -1.31 7.80 5.06
CA LEU A 111 -0.27 7.36 6.00
C LEU A 111 1.13 7.94 5.69
N GLY A 112 1.32 8.51 4.50
CA GLY A 112 2.58 9.14 4.09
C GLY A 112 3.67 8.16 3.68
N ILE A 113 3.32 6.91 3.39
CA ILE A 113 4.29 5.86 3.08
C ILE A 113 4.72 5.97 1.62
N PRO A 114 6.03 5.99 1.29
CA PRO A 114 6.49 6.01 -0.09
C PRO A 114 5.86 4.88 -0.91
N CYS A 115 5.18 5.24 -2.00
CA CYS A 115 4.35 4.30 -2.74
C CYS A 115 4.60 4.40 -4.25
N ILE A 116 4.56 3.27 -4.94
CA ILE A 116 4.47 3.18 -6.39
C ILE A 116 3.22 2.39 -6.73
N VAL A 117 2.33 2.98 -7.53
CA VAL A 117 1.13 2.31 -8.03
C VAL A 117 1.49 1.48 -9.26
N ALA A 118 1.38 0.17 -9.13
CA ALA A 118 1.47 -0.80 -10.22
C ALA A 118 0.08 -0.99 -10.83
N LEU A 119 -0.27 -0.18 -11.84
CA LEU A 119 -1.57 -0.19 -12.51
C LEU A 119 -1.67 -1.37 -13.48
N ASN A 120 -2.17 -2.50 -13.00
CA ASN A 120 -2.20 -3.79 -13.67
C ASN A 120 -3.53 -4.01 -14.43
N MET A 121 -3.59 -5.09 -15.23
CA MET A 121 -4.78 -5.54 -15.97
C MET A 121 -5.30 -4.54 -17.01
N LEU A 122 -4.40 -3.76 -17.62
CA LEU A 122 -4.78 -2.81 -18.68
C LEU A 122 -5.41 -3.48 -19.90
N ASP A 123 -5.06 -4.73 -20.21
CA ASP A 123 -5.69 -5.49 -21.28
C ASP A 123 -7.15 -5.86 -20.99
N ILE A 124 -7.53 -5.98 -19.72
CA ILE A 124 -8.92 -6.16 -19.30
C ILE A 124 -9.67 -4.82 -19.35
N ALA A 125 -9.06 -3.75 -18.84
CA ALA A 125 -9.62 -2.40 -18.90
C ALA A 125 -9.91 -1.96 -20.36
N GLU A 126 -8.96 -2.20 -21.27
CA GLU A 126 -9.13 -1.92 -22.71
C GLU A 126 -10.31 -2.68 -23.32
N LYS A 127 -10.49 -3.97 -22.98
CA LYS A 127 -11.64 -4.78 -23.45
C LYS A 127 -12.97 -4.25 -22.92
N GLN A 128 -12.97 -3.64 -21.74
CA GLN A 128 -14.13 -2.96 -21.15
C GLN A 128 -14.30 -1.52 -21.64
N GLN A 129 -13.49 -1.07 -22.61
CA GLN A 129 -13.48 0.29 -23.12
C GLN A 129 -13.17 1.37 -22.06
N VAL A 130 -12.50 0.96 -20.98
CA VAL A 130 -12.00 1.87 -19.94
C VAL A 130 -10.66 2.44 -20.40
N ARG A 131 -10.56 3.77 -20.41
CA ARG A 131 -9.31 4.50 -20.67
C ARG A 131 -8.89 5.24 -19.42
N ILE A 132 -7.65 5.05 -19.01
CA ILE A 132 -7.08 5.69 -17.83
C ILE A 132 -5.98 6.64 -18.29
N ASP A 133 -6.09 7.89 -17.87
CA ASP A 133 -5.01 8.87 -17.99
C ASP A 133 -4.03 8.66 -16.82
N VAL A 134 -2.91 8.00 -17.14
CA VAL A 134 -1.91 7.58 -16.15
C VAL A 134 -1.21 8.78 -15.52
N ASP A 135 -0.89 9.81 -16.31
CA ASP A 135 -0.20 11.00 -15.83
C ASP A 135 -1.12 11.85 -14.95
N ALA A 136 -2.39 11.98 -15.34
CA ALA A 136 -3.42 12.63 -14.55
C ALA A 136 -3.66 11.93 -13.20
N LEU A 137 -3.62 10.59 -13.18
CA LEU A 137 -3.75 9.79 -11.97
C LEU A 137 -2.52 9.96 -11.07
N SER A 138 -1.31 9.86 -11.63
CA SER A 138 -0.07 10.04 -10.89
C SER A 138 0.03 11.42 -10.25
N THR A 139 -0.34 12.47 -10.99
CA THR A 139 -0.35 13.86 -10.49
C THR A 139 -1.32 14.03 -9.32
N ARG A 140 -2.50 13.40 -9.36
CA ARG A 140 -3.52 13.51 -8.30
C ARG A 140 -3.20 12.68 -7.06
N LEU A 141 -2.52 11.54 -7.25
CA LEU A 141 -2.10 10.68 -6.15
C LEU A 141 -0.77 11.14 -5.52
N GLY A 142 0.00 12.01 -6.20
CA GLY A 142 1.31 12.44 -5.72
C GLY A 142 2.36 11.31 -5.69
N CYS A 143 2.15 10.25 -6.46
CA CYS A 143 3.08 9.12 -6.51
C CYS A 143 3.18 8.52 -7.93
N PRO A 144 4.28 7.81 -8.26
CA PRO A 144 4.44 7.20 -9.58
C PRO A 144 3.36 6.16 -9.87
N VAL A 145 2.76 6.24 -11.06
CA VAL A 145 1.83 5.22 -11.57
C VAL A 145 2.48 4.52 -12.77
N VAL A 146 2.73 3.22 -12.64
CA VAL A 146 3.39 2.41 -13.67
C VAL A 146 2.36 1.48 -14.32
N PRO A 147 2.08 1.63 -15.62
CA PRO A 147 1.15 0.76 -16.35
C PRO A 147 1.75 -0.64 -16.59
N LEU A 148 1.01 -1.69 -16.24
CA LEU A 148 1.46 -3.08 -16.29
C LEU A 148 0.45 -4.03 -16.96
N VAL A 149 0.99 -5.11 -17.52
CA VAL A 149 0.26 -6.36 -17.78
C VAL A 149 1.11 -7.50 -17.22
N SER A 150 0.92 -7.83 -15.95
CA SER A 150 1.78 -8.77 -15.21
C SER A 150 1.85 -10.16 -15.86
N THR A 151 0.78 -10.63 -16.48
CA THR A 151 0.75 -11.92 -17.19
C THR A 151 1.67 -11.97 -18.41
N ARG A 152 2.04 -10.81 -18.96
CA ARG A 152 2.91 -10.68 -20.15
C ARG A 152 4.28 -10.07 -19.82
N GLY A 153 4.57 -9.81 -18.54
CA GLY A 153 5.80 -9.12 -18.12
C GLY A 153 5.93 -7.68 -18.64
N ARG A 154 4.86 -7.09 -19.21
CA ARG A 154 4.91 -5.74 -19.77
C ARG A 154 4.96 -4.72 -18.63
N GLY A 155 5.94 -3.82 -18.70
CA GLY A 155 6.12 -2.71 -17.76
C GLY A 155 6.98 -3.04 -16.53
N ILE A 156 7.49 -4.27 -16.40
CA ILE A 156 8.40 -4.65 -15.30
C ILE A 156 9.67 -3.80 -15.27
N GLU A 157 10.28 -3.51 -16.42
CA GLU A 157 11.47 -2.66 -16.48
C GLU A 157 11.17 -1.20 -16.12
N ALA A 158 9.97 -0.70 -16.46
CA ALA A 158 9.52 0.63 -16.04
C ALA A 158 9.28 0.67 -14.52
N LEU A 159 8.75 -0.40 -13.93
CA LEU A 159 8.59 -0.53 -12.49
C LEU A 159 9.94 -0.54 -11.77
N LYS A 160 10.93 -1.29 -12.27
CA LYS A 160 12.30 -1.28 -11.72
C LYS A 160 12.93 0.10 -11.81
N LEU A 161 12.74 0.80 -12.91
CA LEU A 161 13.22 2.19 -13.06
C LEU A 161 12.55 3.13 -12.05
N ALA A 162 11.24 2.96 -11.80
CA ALA A 162 10.53 3.73 -10.78
C ALA A 162 11.06 3.42 -9.36
N ILE A 163 11.42 2.16 -9.07
CA ILE A 163 12.07 1.78 -7.81
C ILE A 163 13.45 2.45 -7.68
N ASP A 164 14.27 2.45 -8.73
CA ASP A 164 15.59 3.11 -8.67
C ASP A 164 15.48 4.63 -8.48
N ARG A 165 14.36 5.23 -8.91
CA ARG A 165 14.06 6.66 -8.79
C ARG A 165 13.11 7.00 -7.63
N HIS A 166 12.84 6.05 -6.74
CA HIS A 166 11.86 6.28 -5.66
C HIS A 166 12.27 7.46 -4.79
N ASN A 167 11.29 8.24 -4.36
CA ASN A 167 11.42 9.34 -3.43
C ASN A 167 10.18 9.35 -2.51
N ALA A 168 10.13 10.26 -1.55
CA ALA A 168 8.89 10.55 -0.84
C ALA A 168 7.78 10.96 -1.83
N ASN A 169 6.53 10.63 -1.49
CA ASN A 169 5.38 11.07 -2.28
C ASN A 169 5.27 12.60 -2.24
N ASP A 170 4.70 13.17 -3.31
CA ASP A 170 4.36 14.59 -3.33
C ASP A 170 3.26 14.88 -2.31
N ASN A 171 3.39 16.00 -1.60
CA ASN A 171 2.39 16.45 -0.63
C ASN A 171 1.21 17.11 -1.34
N VAL A 172 0.29 16.28 -1.85
CA VAL A 172 -0.95 16.70 -2.51
C VAL A 172 -2.13 16.60 -1.54
N GLU A 173 -3.11 17.48 -1.71
CA GLU A 173 -4.37 17.35 -0.96
C GLU A 173 -5.18 16.18 -1.51
N LEU A 174 -5.29 15.10 -0.73
CA LEU A 174 -5.99 13.87 -1.11
C LEU A 174 -7.48 13.94 -0.78
N VAL A 175 -7.80 14.18 0.50
CA VAL A 175 -9.17 14.27 1.02
C VAL A 175 -9.34 15.60 1.75
N HIS A 176 -10.41 16.31 1.41
CA HIS A 176 -10.77 17.56 2.06
C HIS A 176 -11.72 17.31 3.24
N TYR A 177 -11.17 16.95 4.40
CA TYR A 177 -11.96 16.78 5.63
C TYR A 177 -12.42 18.11 6.22
N ALA A 178 -13.60 18.10 6.84
CA ALA A 178 -14.10 19.26 7.56
C ALA A 178 -13.18 19.64 8.73
N GLN A 179 -13.00 20.96 8.95
CA GLN A 179 -12.12 21.48 10.01
C GLN A 179 -12.39 20.92 11.42
N PRO A 180 -13.64 20.65 11.85
CA PRO A 180 -13.89 19.99 13.12
C PRO A 180 -13.24 18.60 13.22
N LEU A 181 -13.31 17.79 12.16
CA LEU A 181 -12.69 16.46 12.14
C LEU A 181 -11.16 16.55 12.25
N LEU A 182 -10.55 17.47 11.50
CA LEU A 182 -9.10 17.68 11.54
C LEU A 182 -8.62 18.13 12.92
N ARG A 183 -9.42 18.97 13.60
CA ARG A 183 -9.13 19.42 14.96
C ARG A 183 -9.19 18.26 15.96
N GLU A 184 -10.28 17.50 15.96
CA GLU A 184 -10.45 16.37 16.89
C GLU A 184 -9.42 15.26 16.63
N ALA A 185 -9.12 14.96 15.36
CA ALA A 185 -8.04 14.04 15.02
C ALA A 185 -6.66 14.55 15.48
N GLY A 186 -6.44 15.87 15.45
CA GLY A 186 -5.24 16.50 16.02
C GLY A 186 -5.12 16.30 17.52
N PHE A 187 -6.21 16.49 18.27
CA PHE A 187 -6.22 16.24 19.72
C PHE A 187 -5.94 14.78 20.07
N LEU A 188 -6.53 13.83 19.34
CA LEU A 188 -6.24 12.41 19.51
C LEU A 188 -4.76 12.10 19.18
N ALA A 189 -4.25 12.68 18.08
CA ALA A 189 -2.86 12.47 17.67
C ALA A 189 -1.85 12.96 18.71
N ASP A 190 -2.13 14.05 19.43
CA ASP A 190 -1.25 14.59 20.46
C ASP A 190 -1.11 13.66 21.69
N ALA A 191 -2.11 12.81 21.94
CA ALA A 191 -2.10 11.83 23.02
C ALA A 191 -1.37 10.51 22.67
N MET A 192 -1.10 10.24 21.39
CA MET A 192 -0.43 9.03 20.94
C MET A 192 1.11 9.08 21.13
N ALA A 193 1.77 7.93 21.00
CA ALA A 193 3.22 7.80 21.09
C ALA A 193 3.98 8.71 20.10
N GLN A 194 4.85 9.58 20.62
CA GLN A 194 5.54 10.61 19.82
C GLN A 194 6.60 10.05 18.85
N GLU A 195 6.99 8.78 19.02
CA GLU A 195 7.85 8.05 18.09
C GLU A 195 7.15 7.81 16.74
N MET A 196 5.82 7.73 16.74
CA MET A 196 5.03 7.58 15.52
C MET A 196 4.95 8.91 14.75
N PRO A 197 5.14 8.89 13.41
CA PRO A 197 5.01 10.08 12.58
C PRO A 197 3.67 10.81 12.77
N LEU A 198 3.71 12.14 12.84
CA LEU A 198 2.51 12.97 13.04
C LEU A 198 1.41 12.70 12.01
N GLN A 199 1.79 12.43 10.76
CA GLN A 199 0.85 12.10 9.69
C GLN A 199 0.08 10.81 9.99
N GLN A 200 0.77 9.75 10.43
CA GLN A 200 0.15 8.48 10.81
C GLN A 200 -0.74 8.63 12.05
N ARG A 201 -0.30 9.39 13.06
CA ARG A 201 -1.11 9.68 14.26
C ARG A 201 -2.41 10.41 13.92
N ARG A 202 -2.35 11.41 13.04
CA ARG A 202 -3.56 12.13 12.56
C ARG A 202 -4.49 11.22 11.78
N TRP A 203 -3.94 10.37 10.92
CA TRP A 203 -4.72 9.39 10.18
C TRP A 203 -5.43 8.42 11.14
N LEU A 204 -4.73 7.85 12.12
CA LEU A 204 -5.33 6.99 13.16
C LEU A 204 -6.43 7.72 13.95
N GLY A 205 -6.22 9.00 14.28
CA GLY A 205 -7.24 9.83 14.93
C GLY A 205 -8.51 9.96 14.09
N LEU A 206 -8.39 10.16 12.78
CA LEU A 206 -9.54 10.17 11.86
C LEU A 206 -10.25 8.80 11.83
N GLN A 207 -9.51 7.71 11.75
CA GLN A 207 -10.08 6.35 11.75
C GLN A 207 -10.82 6.04 13.06
N MET A 208 -10.28 6.47 14.21
CA MET A 208 -10.97 6.34 15.51
C MET A 208 -12.28 7.12 15.56
N LEU A 209 -12.33 8.33 15.00
CA LEU A 209 -13.56 9.14 14.90
C LEU A 209 -14.60 8.51 13.98
N GLU A 210 -14.15 7.82 12.92
CA GLU A 210 -15.01 7.04 12.03
C GLU A 210 -15.54 5.75 12.69
N GLY A 211 -14.89 5.30 13.76
CA GLY A 211 -15.28 4.13 14.54
C GLY A 211 -14.49 2.86 14.23
N ASP A 212 -13.32 2.99 13.59
CA ASP A 212 -12.41 1.86 13.37
C ASP A 212 -11.93 1.25 14.70
N ILE A 213 -11.98 -0.08 14.76
CA ILE A 213 -11.62 -0.83 15.96
C ILE A 213 -10.12 -1.06 16.11
N TYR A 214 -9.36 -1.11 15.01
CA TYR A 214 -7.93 -1.42 15.05
C TYR A 214 -7.07 -0.22 15.41
N SER A 215 -7.45 0.97 14.97
CA SER A 215 -6.70 2.19 15.21
C SER A 215 -6.51 2.44 16.71
N ARG A 216 -7.47 1.99 17.54
CA ARG A 216 -7.36 2.05 19.01
C ARG A 216 -6.18 1.25 19.56
N ALA A 217 -5.86 0.10 18.97
CA ALA A 217 -4.74 -0.74 19.42
C ALA A 217 -3.37 -0.11 19.11
N TYR A 218 -3.31 0.83 18.16
CA TYR A 218 -2.10 1.58 17.80
C TYR A 218 -2.04 2.98 18.45
N ALA A 219 -3.09 3.36 19.18
CA ALA A 219 -3.27 4.69 19.75
C ALA A 219 -3.14 4.70 21.29
N ASP A 220 -2.24 3.89 21.87
CA ASP A 220 -1.97 3.72 23.32
C ASP A 220 -2.55 4.81 24.25
N GLU A 221 -3.26 4.39 25.31
CA GLU A 221 -3.92 5.22 26.36
C GLU A 221 -4.83 6.39 25.90
N ALA A 222 -4.93 6.70 24.60
CA ALA A 222 -5.78 7.77 24.06
C ALA A 222 -7.26 7.36 23.83
N ALA A 223 -7.67 6.18 24.31
CA ALA A 223 -8.99 5.58 24.10
C ALA A 223 -9.84 5.53 25.38
#